data_AF-W7QF88-F1
#
_entry.id   AF-W7QF88-F1
#
_cell.length_a   1.000
_cell.length_b   1.000
_cell.length_c   1.000
_cell.angle_alpha   90.00
_cell.angle_beta   90.00
_cell.angle_gamma   90.00
#
_symmetry.space_group_name_H-M   'P 1'
#
loop_
_entity.id
_entity.type
_entity.pdbx_description
1 polymer ?
#
loop_
_entity_poly.entity_id
_entity_poly.type
_entity_poly.pdbx_seq_one_letter_code
_entity_poly.pdbx_strand_id
1 'polypeptide(L)' 'MSNSLPSSARVVIVGGGVIGCSVAYHLTQLGIRDVVLLERKTLTCGTTWHAAGLVPTLRATYA' A
#
# COMPACT_ATOMS: atom_id res chain seq x y z
N MET A 1 2.57 21.18 10.82
CA MET A 1 3.11 19.83 10.53
C MET A 1 4.35 20.00 9.66
N SER A 2 5.54 19.74 10.19
CA SER A 2 6.78 19.81 9.41
C SER A 2 6.79 18.67 8.38
N ASN A 3 6.53 19.00 7.12
CA ASN A 3 6.55 18.10 5.96
C ASN A 3 7.98 17.75 5.51
N SER A 4 8.86 17.41 6.44
CA SER A 4 10.19 16.94 6.06
C SER A 4 10.09 15.44 5.74
N LEU A 5 10.21 15.11 4.45
CA LEU A 5 10.47 13.74 4.04
C LEU A 5 11.81 13.29 4.63
N PRO A 6 11.95 12.03 5.07
CA PRO A 6 13.23 11.51 5.51
C PRO A 6 14.25 11.56 4.37
N SER A 7 15.51 11.83 4.69
CA SER A 7 16.61 11.92 3.70
C SER A 7 16.95 10.59 3.05
N SER A 8 16.55 9.48 3.69
CA SER A 8 16.72 8.12 3.22
C SER A 8 15.57 7.26 3.75
N ALA A 9 15.19 6.24 3.01
CA ALA A 9 14.25 5.22 3.47
C ALA A 9 14.70 3.84 3.01
N ARG A 10 14.50 2.81 3.84
CA ARG A 10 14.77 1.41 3.46
C ARG A 10 13.83 0.92 2.36
N VAL A 11 12.57 1.36 2.40
CA VAL A 11 11.57 1.03 1.37
C VAL A 11 10.77 2.26 1.01
N VAL A 12 10.66 2.54 -0.30
CA VAL A 12 9.77 3.56 -0.84
C VAL A 12 8.72 2.88 -1.72
N ILE A 13 7.44 3.08 -1.38
CA ILE A 13 6.28 2.56 -2.08
C ILE A 13 5.66 3.70 -2.88
N VAL A 14 5.54 3.53 -4.19
CA VAL A 14 4.94 4.52 -5.09
C VAL A 14 3.53 4.06 -5.47
N GLY A 15 2.52 4.80 -4.98
CA GLY A 15 1.11 4.55 -5.20
C GLY A 15 0.37 4.16 -3.92
N GLY A 16 -0.59 4.99 -3.51
CA GLY A 16 -1.44 4.81 -2.33
C GLY A 16 -2.76 4.09 -2.61
N GLY A 17 -2.78 3.18 -3.59
CA GLY A 17 -3.88 2.25 -3.80
C GLY A 17 -3.86 1.09 -2.81
N VAL A 18 -4.86 0.20 -2.88
CA VAL A 18 -5.00 -0.95 -1.96
C VAL A 18 -3.74 -1.82 -1.88
N ILE A 19 -3.04 -2.01 -3.00
CA ILE A 19 -1.81 -2.81 -3.04
C ILE A 19 -0.67 -2.10 -2.29
N GLY A 20 -0.42 -0.82 -2.56
CA GLY A 20 0.65 -0.07 -1.90
C GLY A 20 0.43 0.05 -0.40
N CYS A 21 -0.81 0.30 0.03
CA CYS A 21 -1.18 0.31 1.45
C CYS A 21 -1.01 -1.07 2.10
N SER A 22 -1.41 -2.15 1.40
CA SER A 22 -1.23 -3.53 1.90
C SER A 22 0.25 -3.89 2.08
N VAL A 23 1.10 -3.52 1.12
CA VAL A 23 2.54 -3.73 1.21
C VAL A 23 3.12 -2.96 2.41
N ALA A 24 2.79 -1.67 2.56
CA ALA A 24 3.25 -0.87 3.70
C ALA A 24 2.84 -1.49 5.04
N TYR A 25 1.57 -1.90 5.14
CA TYR A 25 1.04 -2.57 6.33
C TYR A 25 1.82 -3.84 6.67
N HIS A 26 2.00 -4.77 5.73
CA HIS A 26 2.68 -6.03 6.01
C HIS A 26 4.18 -5.85 6.28
N LEU A 27 4.85 -4.91 5.61
CA LEU A 27 6.26 -4.60 5.89
C LEU A 27 6.45 -4.07 7.32
N THR A 28 5.53 -3.21 7.80
CA THR A 28 5.60 -2.71 9.18
C THR A 28 5.29 -3.79 10.21
N GLN A 29 4.37 -4.72 9.92
CA GLN A 29 4.14 -5.91 10.74
C GLN A 29 5.37 -6.83 10.83
N LEU A 30 6.15 -6.95 9.75
CA LEU A 30 7.42 -7.67 9.71
C LEU A 30 8.58 -6.92 10.40
N GLY A 31 8.32 -5.78 11.03
CA GLY A 31 9.31 -5.01 11.80
C GLY A 31 10.12 -4.01 10.97
N ILE A 32 9.78 -3.80 9.70
CA ILE A 32 10.43 -2.77 8.88
C ILE A 32 9.81 -1.41 9.24
N ARG A 33 10.61 -0.57 9.90
CA ARG A 33 10.15 0.73 10.44
C ARG A 33 10.34 1.91 9.50
N ASP A 34 11.22 1.76 8.52
CA ASP A 34 11.62 2.84 7.62
C ASP A 34 10.97 2.63 6.23
N VAL A 35 9.67 2.87 6.19
CA VAL A 35 8.80 2.70 5.03
C VAL A 35 8.15 4.03 4.70
N VAL A 36 8.36 4.51 3.47
CA VAL A 36 7.72 5.73 2.95
C VAL A 36 6.74 5.34 1.86
N LEU A 37 5.47 5.76 1.97
CA LEU A 37 4.47 5.62 0.92
C LEU A 37 4.19 6.98 0.30
N LEU A 38 4.37 7.08 -1.01
CA LEU A 38 4.11 8.29 -1.79
C LEU A 38 2.87 8.09 -2.66
N GLU A 39 1.90 8.98 -2.49
CA GLU A 39 0.70 9.08 -3.33
C GLU A 39 0.65 10.46 -3.97
N ARG A 40 0.28 10.52 -5.25
CA ARG A 40 0.20 11.76 -6.03
C ARG A 40 -0.90 12.70 -5.51
N LYS A 41 -2.03 12.15 -5.06
CA LYS A 41 -3.17 12.93 -4.56
C LYS A 41 -3.61 12.43 -3.19
N THR A 42 -4.73 11.72 -3.16
CA THR A 42 -5.35 11.16 -1.95
C THR A 42 -5.25 9.65 -2.03
N LEU A 43 -5.10 8.98 -0.90
CA LEU A 43 -5.13 7.52 -0.84
C LEU A 43 -6.36 6.99 -1.60
N THR A 44 -6.18 5.86 -2.28
CA THR A 44 -7.20 5.15 -3.08
C THR A 44 -7.67 5.85 -4.36
N CYS A 45 -7.19 7.06 -4.69
CA CYS A 45 -7.74 7.87 -5.81
C CYS A 45 -7.55 7.27 -7.22
N GLY A 46 -6.80 6.18 -7.36
CA GLY A 46 -6.67 5.40 -8.59
C GLY A 46 -7.86 4.45 -8.80
N THR A 47 -7.58 3.19 -9.12
CA THR A 47 -8.61 2.17 -9.38
C THR A 47 -9.32 1.68 -8.13
N THR A 48 -8.69 1.82 -6.95
CA THR A 48 -9.20 1.28 -5.69
C THR A 48 -10.57 1.86 -5.30
N TRP A 49 -10.77 3.17 -5.37
CA TRP A 49 -12.02 3.77 -4.88
C TRP A 49 -13.27 3.39 -5.69
N HIS A 50 -13.10 3.12 -7.00
CA HIS A 50 -14.18 2.70 -7.88
C HIS A 50 -14.38 1.18 -7.89
N ALA A 51 -13.55 0.41 -7.21
CA ALA A 51 -13.64 -1.04 -7.25
C ALA A 51 -14.94 -1.52 -6.59
N ALA A 52 -15.62 -2.50 -7.20
CA ALA A 52 -16.84 -3.10 -6.64
C ALA A 52 -16.60 -3.90 -5.35
N GLY A 53 -15.35 -4.08 -4.93
CA GLY A 53 -14.98 -4.79 -3.68
C GLY A 53 -15.19 -6.30 -3.72
N LEU A 54 -15.43 -6.90 -4.89
CA LEU A 54 -15.60 -8.34 -5.03
C LEU A 54 -14.26 -9.06 -4.81
N VAL A 55 -14.24 -10.01 -3.87
CA VAL A 55 -13.08 -10.89 -3.61
C VAL A 55 -13.48 -12.34 -3.89
N PRO A 56 -13.64 -12.72 -5.17
CA PRO A 56 -14.00 -14.09 -5.52
C PRO A 56 -12.82 -15.03 -5.24
N THR A 57 -13.13 -16.27 -4.88
CA THR A 57 -12.14 -17.34 -4.75
C THR A 57 -11.61 -17.70 -6.13
N LEU A 58 -10.44 -17.15 -6.50
CA LEU A 58 -9.86 -17.34 -7.83
C LEU A 58 -9.18 -18.72 -8.01
N ARG A 59 -9.10 -19.52 -6.93
CA ARG A 59 -8.80 -20.96 -6.97
C ARG A 59 -9.58 -21.66 -5.86
N ALA A 60 -10.41 -22.63 -6.23
CA ALA A 60 -10.68 -23.74 -5.32
C ALA A 60 -9.33 -24.46 -5.11
N THR A 61 -8.95 -24.70 -3.86
CA THR A 61 -7.88 -25.63 -3.53
C THR A 61 -8.07 -26.93 -4.34
N TYR A 62 -6.97 -27.42 -4.92
CA TYR A 62 -6.94 -28.70 -5.65
C TYR A 62 -7.56 -29.78 -4.75
N ALA A 63 -8.63 -30.41 -5.22
CA ALA A 63 -9.16 -31.64 -4.64
C ALA A 63 -8.27 -32.81 -5.05
#